data_AF-A0AAD5XRN7-F1
#
_entry.id   AF-A0AAD5XRN7-F1
#
_cell.length_a   1.000
_cell.length_b   1.000
_cell.length_c   1.000
_cell.angle_alpha   90.00
_cell.angle_beta   90.00
_cell.angle_gamma   90.00
#
_symmetry.space_group_name_H-M   'P 1'
#
loop_
_entity.id
_entity.type
_entity.pdbx_description
1 polymer ?
#
loop_
_entity_poly.entity_id
_entity_poly.type
_entity_poly.pdbx_seq_one_letter_code
_entity_poly.pdbx_strand_id
1 'polypeptide(L)'
;ATSSKIVIEKSTVPCKTAESMRAILDANSKPGVHFDILSNPEFLAEGTAIADLQNPDRVLIGSLQTPEGKKAQETLASIYRQWIPAEKVVTTNLWSSELTKLAANAILAQRISSVNSLSAICEATGADVDEVSYACGLDTRIGKKFLKASVGFGGSCFQKDILNLVYLSESLNLPEVAAYWNQVVIMNEHQKHRFSKRVIKCLFNTITNKKIAIFGFAFKKDTGDTRESASITLVNNFLKESCNVRIYDPKVSDEQINLDLAEIGANPEDVKRRVTTYKTAYEAAEGADAVVIATEWDEFKTLDYQKIYNSMGKPAFIFDGRLMLDGPALKKIGFH
;
A
#
# COMPACT_ATOMS: atom_id res chain seq x y z
N ALA A 1 -2.46 14.23 35.49
CA ALA A 1 -1.23 13.77 36.15
C ALA A 1 -0.93 14.63 37.38
N THR A 2 -0.09 14.18 38.32
CA THR A 2 0.36 14.96 39.50
C THR A 2 1.76 15.56 39.34
N SER A 3 2.44 15.31 38.22
CA SER A 3 3.78 15.81 37.90
C SER A 3 3.91 16.09 36.41
N SER A 4 4.85 16.97 36.05
CA SER A 4 5.16 17.32 34.66
C SER A 4 5.68 16.13 33.86
N LYS A 5 5.35 16.05 32.57
CA LYS A 5 5.71 14.93 31.68
C LYS A 5 6.01 15.40 30.26
N ILE A 6 6.86 14.63 29.57
CA ILE A 6 6.99 14.68 28.12
C ILE A 6 5.99 13.68 27.54
N VAL A 7 5.11 14.14 26.65
CA VAL A 7 4.11 13.32 25.97
C VAL A 7 4.52 13.20 24.51
N ILE A 8 4.67 11.96 24.03
CA ILE A 8 5.20 11.68 22.69
C ILE A 8 4.09 11.10 21.83
N GLU A 9 3.73 11.84 20.79
CA GLU A 9 2.86 11.39 19.71
C GLU A 9 3.72 10.58 18.72
N LYS A 10 3.35 9.32 18.45
CA LYS A 10 4.14 8.40 17.61
C LYS A 10 3.38 7.87 16.39
N SER A 11 2.08 8.08 16.35
CA SER A 11 1.19 7.55 15.32
C SER A 11 1.25 8.43 14.07
N THR A 12 0.62 7.95 13.00
CA THR A 12 0.29 8.85 11.89
C THR A 12 -1.02 9.53 12.22
N VAL A 13 -0.93 10.79 12.63
CA VAL A 13 -2.07 11.60 13.03
C VAL A 13 -2.23 12.79 12.08
N PRO A 14 -3.46 13.29 11.85
CA PRO A 14 -3.66 14.52 11.10
C PRO A 14 -2.85 15.66 11.72
N CYS A 15 -2.37 16.58 10.89
CA CYS A 15 -1.74 17.79 11.40
C CYS A 15 -2.70 18.53 12.35
N LYS A 16 -2.18 19.14 13.43
CA LYS A 16 -2.89 19.74 14.59
C LYS A 16 -3.15 18.81 15.76
N THR A 17 -2.85 17.51 15.66
CA THR A 17 -3.15 16.59 16.77
C THR A 17 -2.36 16.94 18.03
N ALA A 18 -1.09 17.30 17.89
CA ALA A 18 -0.30 17.76 19.02
C ALA A 18 -0.83 19.06 19.64
N GLU A 19 -1.40 19.97 18.84
CA GLU A 19 -2.03 21.19 19.33
C GLU A 19 -3.33 20.90 20.10
N SER A 20 -4.17 19.98 19.59
CA SER A 20 -5.38 19.54 20.29
C SER A 20 -5.06 18.83 21.60
N MET A 21 -4.06 17.94 21.60
CA MET A 21 -3.60 17.29 22.84
C MET A 21 -3.10 18.32 23.85
N ARG A 22 -2.39 19.36 23.40
CA ARG A 22 -1.94 20.45 24.26
C ARG A 22 -3.11 21.17 24.91
N ALA A 23 -4.08 21.61 24.11
CA ALA A 23 -5.25 22.32 24.62
C ALA A 23 -5.97 21.50 25.72
N ILE A 24 -6.10 20.19 25.52
CA ILE A 24 -6.70 19.29 26.52
C ILE A 24 -5.83 19.18 27.77
N LEU A 25 -4.52 18.96 27.62
CA LEU A 25 -3.61 18.77 28.74
C LEU A 25 -3.45 20.05 29.57
N ASP A 26 -3.36 21.21 28.92
CA ASP A 26 -3.23 22.51 29.58
C ASP A 26 -4.52 22.85 30.34
N ALA A 27 -5.69 22.67 29.72
CA ALA A 27 -6.99 22.96 30.34
C ALA A 27 -7.30 22.08 31.56
N ASN A 28 -6.69 20.90 31.65
CA ASN A 28 -6.90 19.94 32.74
C ASN A 28 -5.67 19.79 33.67
N SER A 29 -4.67 20.66 33.50
CA SER A 29 -3.45 20.63 34.30
C SER A 29 -3.69 21.19 35.71
N LYS A 30 -2.99 20.61 36.71
CA LYS A 30 -2.95 21.19 38.07
C LYS A 30 -1.91 22.31 38.11
N PRO A 31 -2.04 23.32 38.99
CA PRO A 31 -1.01 24.34 39.18
C PRO A 31 0.38 23.73 39.38
N GLY A 32 1.37 24.19 38.61
CA GLY A 32 2.76 23.71 38.65
C GLY A 32 3.05 22.43 37.88
N VAL A 33 2.07 21.86 37.17
CA VAL A 33 2.25 20.70 36.28
C VAL A 33 2.26 21.16 34.82
N HIS A 34 3.29 20.77 34.08
CA HIS A 34 3.47 21.13 32.67
C HIS A 34 3.63 19.89 31.78
N PHE A 35 3.12 19.96 30.56
CA PHE A 35 3.24 18.88 29.58
C PHE A 35 3.95 19.39 28.33
N ASP A 36 5.11 18.81 28.03
CA ASP A 36 5.82 19.06 26.78
C ASP A 36 5.41 18.01 25.75
N ILE A 37 4.79 18.44 24.67
CA ILE A 37 4.32 17.54 23.61
C ILE A 37 5.34 17.50 22.48
N LEU A 38 5.73 16.28 22.12
CA LEU A 38 6.63 15.98 21.01
C LEU A 38 5.89 15.17 19.96
N SER A 39 6.21 15.42 18.69
CA SER A 39 5.87 14.53 17.57
C SER A 39 7.09 13.68 17.25
N ASN A 40 6.94 12.36 17.17
CA ASN A 40 7.99 11.42 16.83
C ASN A 40 7.42 10.32 15.91
N PRO A 41 7.11 10.66 14.65
CA PRO A 41 6.44 9.76 13.72
C PRO A 41 7.28 8.50 13.51
N GLU A 42 6.58 7.38 13.33
CA GLU A 42 7.19 6.11 12.92
C GLU A 42 7.41 6.07 11.39
N PHE A 43 8.43 5.35 10.92
CA PHE A 43 8.71 5.14 9.48
C PHE A 43 8.96 3.67 9.16
N LEU A 44 8.25 2.79 9.88
CA LEU A 44 8.40 1.34 9.77
C LEU A 44 7.60 0.83 8.58
N ALA A 45 8.07 -0.25 7.97
CA ALA A 45 7.27 -1.00 7.01
C ALA A 45 6.88 -2.38 7.56
N GLU A 46 5.66 -2.80 7.28
CA GLU A 46 5.23 -4.17 7.60
C GLU A 46 6.14 -5.19 6.90
N GLY A 47 6.58 -6.20 7.66
CA GLY A 47 7.56 -7.20 7.27
C GLY A 47 9.02 -6.86 7.66
N THR A 48 9.36 -5.60 7.91
CA THR A 48 10.75 -5.16 8.23
C THR A 48 10.87 -4.35 9.52
N ALA A 49 9.79 -4.22 10.30
CA ALA A 49 9.70 -3.31 11.45
C ALA A 49 10.87 -3.41 12.46
N ILE A 50 11.36 -4.61 12.80
CA ILE A 50 12.49 -4.76 13.74
C ILE A 50 13.79 -4.20 13.14
N ALA A 51 14.09 -4.51 11.88
CA ALA A 51 15.26 -4.00 11.19
C ALA A 51 15.18 -2.46 11.05
N ASP A 52 13.99 -1.95 10.72
CA ASP A 52 13.73 -0.52 10.60
C ASP A 52 13.89 0.23 11.94
N LEU A 53 13.55 -0.41 13.08
CA LEU A 53 13.77 0.14 14.43
C LEU A 53 15.25 0.14 14.84
N GLN A 54 16.00 -0.89 14.45
CA GLN A 54 17.42 -1.04 14.81
C GLN A 54 18.33 -0.15 13.95
N ASN A 55 18.01 0.00 12.67
CA ASN A 55 18.80 0.81 11.73
C ASN A 55 17.90 1.66 10.82
N PRO A 56 17.22 2.67 11.37
CA PRO A 56 16.35 3.53 10.57
C PRO A 56 17.16 4.37 9.59
N ASP A 57 16.53 4.82 8.51
CA ASP A 57 17.10 5.87 7.64
C ASP A 57 17.23 7.19 8.40
N ARG A 58 16.24 7.52 9.24
CA ARG A 58 16.22 8.67 10.14
C ARG A 58 15.22 8.46 11.29
N VAL A 59 15.45 9.15 12.39
CA VAL A 59 14.46 9.44 13.45
C VAL A 59 14.11 10.91 13.36
N LEU A 60 12.82 11.24 13.35
CA LEU A 60 12.34 12.62 13.33
C LEU A 60 11.70 12.96 14.67
N ILE A 61 12.07 14.10 15.26
CA ILE A 61 11.51 14.58 16.52
C ILE A 61 11.11 16.05 16.35
N GLY A 62 9.82 16.35 16.42
CA GLY A 62 9.26 17.69 16.42
C GLY A 62 8.94 18.19 17.83
N SER A 63 9.21 19.47 18.11
CA SER A 63 8.79 20.13 19.34
C SER A 63 8.33 21.56 19.11
N LEU A 64 7.64 22.13 20.09
CA LEU A 64 7.52 23.58 20.17
C LEU A 64 8.91 24.21 20.30
N GLN A 65 9.07 25.39 19.70
CA GLN A 65 10.35 26.11 19.67
C GLN A 65 10.53 27.00 20.91
N THR A 66 10.06 26.53 22.06
CA THR A 66 10.30 27.12 23.38
C THR A 66 11.53 26.48 24.03
N PRO A 67 12.14 27.11 25.05
CA PRO A 67 13.25 26.50 25.80
C PRO A 67 12.91 25.12 26.38
N GLU A 68 11.70 24.97 26.94
CA GLU A 68 11.20 23.73 27.54
C GLU A 68 10.98 22.66 26.46
N GLY A 69 10.35 23.03 25.35
CA GLY A 69 10.11 22.12 24.22
C GLY A 69 11.40 21.60 23.60
N LYS A 70 12.43 22.46 23.45
CA LYS A 70 13.76 22.05 22.98
C LYS A 70 14.47 21.14 23.98
N LYS A 71 14.31 21.37 25.28
CA LYS A 71 14.86 20.49 26.33
C LYS A 71 14.19 19.12 26.33
N ALA A 72 12.87 19.07 26.14
CA ALA A 72 12.13 17.83 25.99
C ALA A 72 12.55 17.06 24.72
N GLN A 73 12.68 17.77 23.59
CA GLN A 73 13.17 17.23 22.32
C GLN A 73 14.55 16.58 22.47
N GLU A 74 15.48 17.28 23.12
CA GLU A 74 16.84 16.78 23.35
C GLU A 74 16.86 15.59 24.31
N THR A 75 15.98 15.58 25.31
CA THR A 75 15.80 14.44 26.21
C THR A 75 15.41 13.18 25.41
N LEU A 76 14.43 13.28 24.51
CA LEU A 76 14.05 12.15 23.65
C LEU A 76 15.16 11.79 22.65
N ALA A 77 15.84 12.78 22.07
CA ALA A 77 16.94 12.54 21.15
C ALA A 77 18.09 11.77 21.82
N SER A 78 18.39 12.07 23.09
CA SER A 78 19.43 11.38 23.87
C SER A 78 19.14 9.87 24.07
N ILE A 79 17.87 9.48 24.10
CA ILE A 79 17.44 8.08 24.17
C ILE A 79 17.78 7.39 22.85
N TYR A 80 17.36 7.96 21.72
CA TYR A 80 17.63 7.37 20.41
C TYR A 80 19.13 7.29 20.10
N ARG A 81 19.90 8.30 20.52
CA ARG A 81 21.36 8.33 20.33
C ARG A 81 22.12 7.24 21.11
N GLN A 82 21.46 6.45 21.96
CA GLN A 82 22.08 5.27 22.57
C GLN A 82 22.40 4.16 21.55
N TRP A 83 21.67 4.08 20.43
CA TRP A 83 21.94 3.09 19.37
C TRP A 83 21.88 3.64 17.95
N ILE A 84 21.35 4.85 17.75
CA ILE A 84 21.20 5.48 16.43
C ILE A 84 22.26 6.57 16.27
N PRO A 85 23.02 6.60 15.15
CA PRO A 85 23.98 7.66 14.86
C PRO A 85 23.34 9.05 14.94
N ALA A 86 24.05 10.02 15.51
CA ALA A 86 23.51 11.34 15.80
C ALA A 86 23.01 12.07 14.54
N GLU A 87 23.68 11.87 13.41
CA GLU A 87 23.33 12.43 12.09
C GLU A 87 21.99 11.90 11.55
N LYS A 88 21.51 10.75 12.06
CA LYS A 88 20.19 10.19 11.71
C LYS A 88 19.08 10.67 12.64
N VAL A 89 19.39 11.34 13.76
CA VAL A 89 18.39 11.88 14.69
C VAL A 89 18.13 13.35 14.36
N VAL A 90 17.07 13.59 13.59
CA VAL A 90 16.69 14.91 13.08
C VAL A 90 15.68 15.57 14.01
N THR A 91 16.02 16.77 14.47
CA THR A 91 15.14 17.61 15.29
C THR A 91 14.54 18.74 14.46
N THR A 92 13.26 19.03 14.68
CA THR A 92 12.54 20.08 13.95
C THR A 92 11.42 20.70 14.80
N ASN A 93 10.64 21.62 14.23
CA ASN A 93 9.44 22.11 14.88
C ASN A 93 8.30 21.08 14.80
N LEU A 94 7.34 21.19 15.72
CA LEU A 94 6.24 20.25 15.89
C LEU A 94 5.46 20.00 14.59
N TRP A 95 5.05 21.07 13.91
CA TRP A 95 4.27 21.02 12.67
C TRP A 95 5.04 20.43 11.51
N SER A 96 6.32 20.78 11.36
CA SER A 96 7.18 20.19 10.34
C SER A 96 7.37 18.69 10.54
N SER A 97 7.39 18.19 11.77
CA SER A 97 7.44 16.75 12.05
C SER A 97 6.18 16.03 11.59
N GLU A 98 4.99 16.52 11.99
CA GLU A 98 3.70 15.94 11.60
C GLU A 98 3.54 15.92 10.06
N LEU A 99 3.81 17.06 9.40
CA LEU A 99 3.69 17.17 7.95
C LEU A 99 4.68 16.27 7.20
N THR A 100 5.90 16.10 7.71
CA THR A 100 6.92 15.27 7.05
C THR A 100 6.46 13.81 6.91
N LYS A 101 5.71 13.27 7.87
CA LYS A 101 5.18 11.91 7.78
C LYS A 101 4.18 11.78 6.63
N LEU A 102 3.21 12.69 6.54
CA LEU A 102 2.23 12.72 5.46
C LEU A 102 2.91 12.91 4.10
N ALA A 103 3.82 13.88 4.00
CA ALA A 103 4.54 14.19 2.76
C ALA A 103 5.41 13.02 2.28
N ALA A 104 6.14 12.35 3.19
CA ALA A 104 6.98 11.21 2.82
C ALA A 104 6.14 10.07 2.22
N ASN A 105 5.02 9.71 2.85
CA ASN A 105 4.13 8.66 2.35
C ASN A 105 3.45 9.06 1.04
N ALA A 106 3.03 10.33 0.90
CA ALA A 106 2.47 10.84 -0.34
C ALA A 106 3.47 10.80 -1.51
N ILE A 107 4.74 11.14 -1.28
CA ILE A 107 5.79 11.07 -2.30
C ILE A 107 6.09 9.62 -2.70
N LEU A 108 6.16 8.68 -1.74
CA LEU A 108 6.34 7.25 -2.04
C LEU A 108 5.21 6.70 -2.91
N ALA A 109 3.96 6.99 -2.54
CA ALA A 109 2.78 6.59 -3.30
C ALA A 109 2.71 7.29 -4.67
N GLN A 110 3.10 8.57 -4.75
CA GLN A 110 3.17 9.31 -6.01
C GLN A 110 4.10 8.61 -7.01
N ARG A 111 5.28 8.15 -6.58
CA ARG A 111 6.21 7.43 -7.47
C ARG A 111 5.58 6.18 -8.07
N ILE A 112 4.83 5.41 -7.27
CA ILE A 112 4.10 4.22 -7.74
C ILE A 112 3.03 4.64 -8.77
N SER A 113 2.19 5.62 -8.45
CA SER A 113 1.14 6.10 -9.37
C SER A 113 1.71 6.69 -10.66
N SER A 114 2.86 7.39 -10.60
CA SER A 114 3.56 7.90 -11.78
C SER A 114 4.07 6.78 -12.67
N VAL A 115 4.68 5.73 -12.13
CA VAL A 115 5.12 4.59 -12.94
C VAL A 115 3.93 3.79 -13.47
N ASN A 116 2.85 3.67 -12.69
CA ASN A 116 1.61 3.05 -13.15
C ASN A 116 0.96 3.83 -14.30
N SER A 117 0.99 5.16 -14.30
CA SER A 117 0.50 5.93 -15.44
C SER A 117 1.35 5.71 -16.70
N LEU A 118 2.68 5.65 -16.55
CA LEU A 118 3.60 5.30 -17.64
C LEU A 118 3.36 3.87 -18.16
N SER A 119 2.98 2.93 -17.30
CA SER A 119 2.66 1.55 -17.71
C SER A 119 1.53 1.51 -18.75
N ALA A 120 0.52 2.36 -18.61
CA ALA A 120 -0.57 2.45 -19.58
C ALA A 120 -0.10 3.00 -20.94
N ILE A 121 0.84 3.96 -20.93
CA ILE A 121 1.46 4.48 -22.15
C ILE A 121 2.27 3.36 -22.82
N CYS A 122 3.09 2.64 -22.04
CA CYS A 122 3.91 1.53 -22.53
C CYS A 122 3.05 0.45 -23.21
N GLU A 123 1.94 0.06 -22.59
CA GLU A 123 0.97 -0.88 -23.16
C GLU A 123 0.37 -0.39 -24.49
N ALA A 124 0.19 0.92 -24.67
CA ALA A 124 -0.39 1.51 -25.88
C ALA A 124 0.64 1.73 -27.01
N THR A 125 1.92 1.88 -26.67
CA THR A 125 2.99 2.21 -27.63
C THR A 125 3.90 1.03 -27.96
N GLY A 126 3.88 -0.03 -27.16
CA GLY A 126 4.77 -1.19 -27.27
C GLY A 126 6.09 -1.05 -26.52
N ALA A 127 6.27 0.01 -25.73
CA ALA A 127 7.41 0.11 -24.80
C ALA A 127 7.23 -0.83 -23.59
N ASP A 128 8.33 -1.11 -22.88
CA ASP A 128 8.33 -1.90 -21.65
C ASP A 128 8.49 -0.98 -20.42
N VAL A 129 7.57 -1.10 -19.45
CA VAL A 129 7.59 -0.26 -18.24
C VAL A 129 8.75 -0.57 -17.30
N ASP A 130 9.24 -1.81 -17.24
CA ASP A 130 10.41 -2.17 -16.45
C ASP A 130 11.68 -1.55 -17.05
N GLU A 131 11.80 -1.51 -18.38
CA GLU A 131 12.90 -0.82 -19.06
C GLU A 131 12.87 0.69 -18.83
N VAL A 132 11.70 1.31 -19.01
CA VAL A 132 11.51 2.76 -18.78
C VAL A 132 11.81 3.11 -17.33
N SER A 133 11.28 2.35 -16.38
CA SER A 133 11.47 2.60 -14.94
C SER A 133 12.92 2.39 -14.52
N TYR A 134 13.59 1.38 -15.06
CA TYR A 134 15.02 1.16 -14.86
C TYR A 134 15.83 2.35 -15.36
N ALA A 135 15.62 2.78 -16.60
CA ALA A 135 16.33 3.91 -17.21
C ALA A 135 16.13 5.22 -16.42
N CYS A 136 14.90 5.54 -16.01
CA CYS A 136 14.63 6.70 -15.15
C CYS A 136 15.30 6.58 -13.78
N GLY A 137 15.32 5.38 -13.19
CA GLY A 137 15.88 5.13 -11.87
C GLY A 137 17.40 5.19 -11.79
N LEU A 138 18.11 5.15 -12.93
CA LEU A 138 19.57 5.34 -12.99
C LEU A 138 19.99 6.78 -12.68
N ASP A 139 19.10 7.75 -12.91
CA ASP A 139 19.33 9.12 -12.48
C ASP A 139 19.24 9.19 -10.95
N THR A 140 20.37 9.49 -10.29
CA THR A 140 20.47 9.51 -8.82
C THR A 140 19.59 10.56 -8.16
N ARG A 141 19.11 11.57 -8.89
CA ARG A 141 18.14 12.56 -8.41
C ARG A 141 16.73 11.97 -8.29
N ILE A 142 16.43 10.93 -9.08
CA ILE A 142 15.17 10.18 -9.03
C ILE A 142 15.34 8.96 -8.12
N GLY A 143 16.42 8.19 -8.31
CA GLY A 143 16.72 6.96 -7.59
C GLY A 143 15.86 5.76 -8.02
N LYS A 144 16.37 4.55 -7.74
CA LYS A 144 15.81 3.28 -8.24
C LYS A 144 14.63 2.69 -7.45
N LYS A 145 14.36 3.17 -6.23
CA LYS A 145 13.34 2.57 -5.34
C LYS A 145 11.94 3.07 -5.67
N PHE A 146 10.90 2.29 -5.35
CA PHE A 146 9.49 2.65 -5.55
C PHE A 146 9.13 3.01 -7.01
N LEU A 147 9.79 2.35 -7.98
CA LEU A 147 9.53 2.51 -9.41
C LEU A 147 9.10 1.19 -10.07
N LYS A 148 8.48 0.28 -9.32
CA LYS A 148 7.93 -0.96 -9.88
C LYS A 148 6.45 -0.75 -10.13
N ALA A 149 6.01 -0.90 -11.39
CA ALA A 149 4.59 -0.88 -11.71
C ALA A 149 3.87 -2.06 -11.05
N SER A 150 2.61 -1.86 -10.68
CA SER A 150 1.75 -2.90 -10.13
C SER A 150 0.29 -2.64 -10.52
N VAL A 151 -0.60 -3.57 -10.19
CA VAL A 151 -2.05 -3.41 -10.32
C VAL A 151 -2.61 -2.27 -9.46
N GLY A 152 -1.84 -1.81 -8.47
CA GLY A 152 -2.16 -0.72 -7.56
C GLY A 152 -1.39 -0.88 -6.25
N PHE A 153 -1.13 0.23 -5.56
CA PHE A 153 -0.70 0.17 -4.16
C PHE A 153 -1.90 -0.08 -3.25
N GLY A 154 -1.61 -0.63 -2.07
CA GLY A 154 -2.57 -0.80 -0.97
C GLY A 154 -1.90 -0.53 0.37
N GLY A 155 -2.44 -1.12 1.44
CA GLY A 155 -2.00 -0.92 2.81
C GLY A 155 -2.65 0.30 3.45
N SER A 156 -2.70 0.30 4.78
CA SER A 156 -3.42 1.31 5.56
C SER A 156 -2.80 2.72 5.57
N CYS A 157 -1.57 2.89 5.06
CA CYS A 157 -0.84 4.15 5.13
C CYS A 157 -1.09 5.05 3.91
N PHE A 158 -0.80 4.58 2.69
CA PHE A 158 -0.71 5.49 1.53
C PHE A 158 -2.01 6.23 1.20
N GLN A 159 -3.10 5.50 0.98
CA GLN A 159 -4.37 6.12 0.61
C GLN A 159 -4.89 7.04 1.71
N LYS A 160 -4.88 6.56 2.96
CA LYS A 160 -5.29 7.32 4.14
C LYS A 160 -4.49 8.62 4.30
N ASP A 161 -3.16 8.56 4.19
CA ASP A 161 -2.29 9.71 4.42
C ASP A 161 -2.40 10.74 3.29
N ILE A 162 -2.58 10.29 2.04
CA ILE A 162 -2.85 11.21 0.92
C ILE A 162 -4.22 11.87 1.10
N LEU A 163 -5.27 11.13 1.44
CA LEU A 163 -6.60 11.71 1.66
C LEU A 163 -6.60 12.68 2.85
N ASN A 164 -5.84 12.41 3.91
CA ASN A 164 -5.61 13.37 4.99
C ASN A 164 -4.88 14.63 4.49
N LEU A 165 -3.91 14.50 3.60
CA LEU A 165 -3.19 15.65 3.01
C LEU A 165 -4.10 16.48 2.08
N VAL A 166 -4.97 15.82 1.31
CA VAL A 166 -6.01 16.47 0.50
C VAL A 166 -6.96 17.26 1.40
N TYR A 167 -7.52 16.62 2.42
CA TYR A 167 -8.42 17.26 3.38
C TYR A 167 -7.75 18.43 4.11
N LEU A 168 -6.50 18.26 4.55
CA LEU A 168 -5.71 19.33 5.16
C LEU A 168 -5.59 20.53 4.21
N SER A 169 -5.26 20.28 2.94
CA SER A 169 -5.12 21.31 1.92
C SER A 169 -6.44 22.06 1.68
N GLU A 170 -7.56 21.35 1.60
CA GLU A 170 -8.90 21.94 1.48
C GLU A 170 -9.25 22.80 2.70
N SER A 171 -8.97 22.30 3.91
CA SER A 171 -9.22 23.04 5.16
C SER A 171 -8.40 24.34 5.29
N LEU A 172 -7.29 24.43 4.56
CA LEU A 172 -6.41 25.60 4.48
C LEU A 172 -6.74 26.50 3.29
N ASN A 173 -7.82 26.22 2.54
CA ASN A 173 -8.20 26.92 1.31
C ASN A 173 -7.13 26.84 0.21
N LEU A 174 -6.51 25.65 0.02
CA LEU A 174 -5.52 25.36 -1.03
C LEU A 174 -6.05 24.31 -2.02
N PRO A 175 -7.07 24.64 -2.84
CA PRO A 175 -7.74 23.65 -3.69
C PRO A 175 -6.82 23.07 -4.79
N GLU A 176 -5.86 23.84 -5.31
CA GLU A 176 -4.91 23.34 -6.32
C GLU A 176 -3.96 22.29 -5.72
N VAL A 177 -3.55 22.46 -4.46
CA VAL A 177 -2.70 21.50 -3.74
C VAL A 177 -3.49 20.24 -3.43
N ALA A 178 -4.75 20.38 -3.01
CA ALA A 178 -5.67 19.25 -2.80
C ALA A 178 -5.85 18.45 -4.09
N ALA A 179 -6.15 19.12 -5.20
CA ALA A 179 -6.34 18.49 -6.51
C ALA A 179 -5.08 17.74 -6.98
N TYR A 180 -3.89 18.32 -6.79
CA TYR A 180 -2.62 17.71 -7.15
C TYR A 180 -2.39 16.37 -6.42
N TRP A 181 -2.53 16.36 -5.09
CA TRP A 181 -2.33 15.12 -4.33
C TRP A 181 -3.43 14.10 -4.55
N ASN A 182 -4.67 14.54 -4.80
CA ASN A 182 -5.77 13.63 -5.11
C ASN A 182 -5.55 12.83 -6.40
N GLN A 183 -4.79 13.37 -7.38
CA GLN A 183 -4.43 12.62 -8.59
C GLN A 183 -3.67 11.33 -8.30
N VAL A 184 -2.92 11.26 -7.20
CA VAL A 184 -2.18 10.04 -6.82
C VAL A 184 -3.16 8.90 -6.52
N VAL A 185 -4.26 9.18 -5.81
CA VAL A 185 -5.30 8.20 -5.47
C VAL A 185 -6.15 7.88 -6.71
N ILE A 186 -6.57 8.90 -7.48
CA ILE A 186 -7.35 8.71 -8.70
C ILE A 186 -6.61 7.80 -9.69
N MET A 187 -5.30 8.00 -9.86
CA MET A 187 -4.47 7.16 -10.74
C MET A 187 -4.36 5.72 -10.21
N ASN A 188 -4.27 5.54 -8.89
CA ASN A 188 -4.23 4.20 -8.28
C ASN A 188 -5.54 3.43 -8.52
N GLU A 189 -6.70 4.06 -8.31
CA GLU A 189 -7.99 3.42 -8.58
C GLU A 189 -8.22 3.17 -10.08
N HIS A 190 -7.77 4.10 -10.93
CA HIS A 190 -7.77 3.89 -12.37
C HIS A 190 -6.93 2.66 -12.77
N GLN A 191 -5.75 2.47 -12.18
CA GLN A 191 -4.88 1.33 -12.42
C GLN A 191 -5.59 0.00 -12.08
N LYS A 192 -6.21 -0.09 -10.90
CA LYS A 192 -6.97 -1.29 -10.47
C LYS A 192 -8.09 -1.60 -11.45
N HIS A 193 -8.88 -0.60 -11.83
CA HIS A 193 -10.01 -0.77 -12.74
C HIS A 193 -9.60 -1.08 -14.18
N ARG A 194 -8.58 -0.43 -14.72
CA ARG A 194 -8.11 -0.72 -16.09
C ARG A 194 -7.58 -2.15 -16.20
N PHE A 195 -6.94 -2.65 -15.14
CA PHE A 195 -6.47 -4.04 -15.08
C PHE A 195 -7.65 -5.02 -15.12
N SER A 196 -8.67 -4.84 -14.27
CA SER A 196 -9.90 -5.66 -14.34
C SER A 196 -10.55 -5.62 -15.72
N LYS A 197 -10.68 -4.43 -16.33
CA LYS A 197 -11.24 -4.28 -17.68
C LYS A 197 -10.42 -5.02 -18.73
N ARG A 198 -9.09 -5.02 -18.61
CA ARG A 198 -8.21 -5.75 -19.52
C ARG A 198 -8.41 -7.26 -19.40
N VAL A 199 -8.53 -7.79 -18.18
CA VAL A 199 -8.86 -9.21 -17.94
C VAL A 199 -10.18 -9.58 -18.65
N ILE A 200 -11.24 -8.80 -18.43
CA ILE A 200 -12.55 -9.03 -19.05
C ILE A 200 -12.46 -8.98 -20.58
N LYS A 201 -11.77 -7.98 -21.13
CA LYS A 201 -11.58 -7.81 -22.58
C LYS A 201 -10.83 -8.99 -23.21
N CYS A 202 -9.75 -9.45 -22.57
CA CYS A 202 -8.97 -10.59 -23.04
C CYS A 202 -9.76 -11.91 -22.96
N LEU A 203 -10.67 -12.03 -22.00
CA LEU A 203 -11.62 -13.13 -21.89
C LEU A 203 -12.89 -12.90 -22.74
N PHE A 204 -12.73 -12.28 -23.91
CA PHE A 204 -13.77 -12.08 -24.92
C PHE A 204 -14.97 -11.23 -24.44
N ASN A 205 -14.71 -10.24 -23.60
CA ASN A 205 -15.70 -9.32 -23.00
C ASN A 205 -16.77 -10.00 -22.13
N THR A 206 -16.57 -11.25 -21.69
CA THR A 206 -17.46 -11.91 -20.75
C THR A 206 -16.71 -12.84 -19.80
N ILE A 207 -16.96 -12.67 -18.51
CA ILE A 207 -16.45 -13.55 -17.46
C ILE A 207 -17.56 -14.19 -16.63
N THR A 208 -18.81 -14.09 -17.10
CA THR A 208 -19.97 -14.71 -16.47
C THR A 208 -19.75 -16.22 -16.36
N ASN A 209 -19.81 -16.73 -15.13
CA ASN A 209 -19.57 -18.13 -14.75
C ASN A 209 -18.18 -18.69 -15.12
N LYS A 210 -17.26 -17.88 -15.66
CA LYS A 210 -15.85 -18.26 -15.81
C LYS A 210 -15.19 -18.41 -14.46
N LYS A 211 -14.15 -19.23 -14.39
CA LYS A 211 -13.35 -19.44 -13.19
C LYS A 211 -12.06 -18.63 -13.29
N ILE A 212 -11.87 -17.65 -12.42
CA ILE A 212 -10.63 -16.87 -12.35
C ILE A 212 -9.92 -17.17 -11.03
N ALA A 213 -8.68 -17.66 -11.13
CA ALA A 213 -7.81 -17.88 -10.00
C ALA A 213 -7.08 -16.58 -9.63
N ILE A 214 -7.16 -16.16 -8.37
CA ILE A 214 -6.45 -15.03 -7.80
C ILE A 214 -5.32 -15.56 -6.93
N PHE A 215 -4.09 -15.29 -7.33
CA PHE A 215 -2.89 -15.61 -6.57
C PHE A 215 -2.47 -14.35 -5.80
N GLY A 216 -2.70 -14.38 -4.49
CA GLY A 216 -2.43 -13.28 -3.57
C GLY A 216 -3.66 -12.43 -3.26
N PHE A 217 -3.89 -12.18 -1.98
CA PHE A 217 -4.96 -11.33 -1.46
C PHE A 217 -4.43 -10.22 -0.55
N ALA A 218 -3.32 -10.46 0.17
CA ALA A 218 -2.64 -9.43 0.94
C ALA A 218 -2.19 -8.25 0.06
N PHE A 219 -2.06 -7.05 0.63
CA PHE A 219 -1.73 -5.86 -0.17
C PHE A 219 -0.29 -5.89 -0.74
N LYS A 220 0.60 -6.64 -0.08
CA LYS A 220 1.99 -6.91 -0.46
C LYS A 220 2.42 -8.29 0.07
N LYS A 221 3.58 -8.79 -0.37
CA LYS A 221 4.14 -10.01 0.21
C LYS A 221 4.57 -9.85 1.68
N ASP A 222 4.75 -10.98 2.34
CA ASP A 222 5.26 -11.14 3.72
C ASP A 222 4.38 -10.53 4.82
N THR A 223 3.08 -10.33 4.55
CA THR A 223 2.07 -9.89 5.53
C THR A 223 0.74 -10.60 5.30
N GLY A 224 -0.09 -10.71 6.34
CA GLY A 224 -1.50 -11.10 6.23
C GLY A 224 -2.45 -9.89 6.16
N ASP A 225 -1.91 -8.66 6.11
CA ASP A 225 -2.72 -7.45 6.04
C ASP A 225 -3.34 -7.28 4.64
N THR A 226 -4.64 -7.02 4.63
CA THR A 226 -5.48 -6.89 3.44
C THR A 226 -6.01 -5.47 3.25
N ARG A 227 -5.79 -4.56 4.20
CA ARG A 227 -6.31 -3.18 4.15
C ARG A 227 -5.91 -2.50 2.84
N GLU A 228 -6.90 -1.95 2.13
CA GLU A 228 -6.75 -1.29 0.82
C GLU A 228 -6.08 -2.17 -0.25
N SER A 229 -6.08 -3.51 -0.10
CA SER A 229 -5.48 -4.42 -1.09
C SER A 229 -6.14 -4.26 -2.46
N ALA A 230 -5.33 -4.21 -3.51
CA ALA A 230 -5.84 -4.20 -4.88
C ALA A 230 -6.67 -5.45 -5.21
N SER A 231 -6.36 -6.60 -4.59
CA SER A 231 -7.10 -7.85 -4.77
C SER A 231 -8.58 -7.70 -4.42
N ILE A 232 -8.91 -6.94 -3.37
CA ILE A 232 -10.29 -6.67 -2.96
C ILE A 232 -11.06 -5.99 -4.11
N THR A 233 -10.47 -4.95 -4.71
CA THR A 233 -11.07 -4.24 -5.86
C THR A 233 -11.23 -5.16 -7.07
N LEU A 234 -10.22 -5.98 -7.38
CA LEU A 234 -10.27 -6.92 -8.52
C LEU A 234 -11.39 -7.95 -8.34
N VAL A 235 -11.45 -8.59 -7.16
CA VAL A 235 -12.46 -9.60 -6.84
C VAL A 235 -13.85 -9.00 -6.93
N ASN A 236 -14.07 -7.80 -6.38
CA ASN A 236 -15.36 -7.10 -6.49
C ASN A 236 -15.76 -6.84 -7.95
N ASN A 237 -14.82 -6.36 -8.78
CA ASN A 237 -15.09 -6.13 -10.20
C ASN A 237 -15.47 -7.43 -10.92
N PHE A 238 -14.82 -8.56 -10.59
CA PHE A 238 -15.14 -9.86 -11.18
C PHE A 238 -16.49 -10.41 -10.68
N LEU A 239 -16.83 -10.22 -9.41
CA LEU A 239 -18.13 -10.62 -8.86
C LEU A 239 -19.29 -9.86 -9.50
N LYS A 240 -19.12 -8.55 -9.77
CA LYS A 240 -20.11 -7.74 -10.50
C LYS A 240 -20.41 -8.27 -11.91
N GLU A 241 -19.44 -8.97 -12.52
CA GLU A 241 -19.59 -9.64 -13.82
C GLU A 241 -20.04 -11.10 -13.70
N SER A 242 -20.50 -11.52 -12.51
CA SER A 242 -20.92 -12.90 -12.20
C SER A 242 -19.83 -13.95 -12.44
N CYS A 243 -18.57 -13.61 -12.21
CA CYS A 243 -17.43 -14.53 -12.27
C CYS A 243 -17.36 -15.43 -11.03
N ASN A 244 -16.85 -16.65 -11.20
CA ASN A 244 -16.48 -17.54 -10.10
C ASN A 244 -15.00 -17.31 -9.75
N VAL A 245 -14.73 -16.76 -8.58
CA VAL A 245 -13.40 -16.34 -8.13
C VAL A 245 -12.81 -17.38 -7.19
N ARG A 246 -11.58 -17.81 -7.46
CA ARG A 246 -10.86 -18.86 -6.75
C ARG A 246 -9.61 -18.26 -6.13
N ILE A 247 -9.54 -18.11 -4.81
CA ILE A 247 -8.50 -17.30 -4.16
C ILE A 247 -7.51 -18.21 -3.45
N TYR A 248 -6.22 -17.93 -3.63
CA TYR A 248 -5.16 -18.48 -2.80
C TYR A 248 -4.24 -17.36 -2.32
N ASP A 249 -4.03 -17.28 -1.01
CA ASP A 249 -3.00 -16.46 -0.38
C ASP A 249 -2.36 -17.27 0.77
N PRO A 250 -1.02 -17.27 0.91
CA PRO A 250 -0.34 -18.07 1.92
C PRO A 250 -0.51 -17.57 3.36
N LYS A 251 -0.97 -16.33 3.58
CA LYS A 251 -1.06 -15.70 4.91
C LYS A 251 -2.42 -15.10 5.26
N VAL A 252 -3.31 -14.89 4.30
CA VAL A 252 -4.66 -14.36 4.55
C VAL A 252 -5.65 -15.51 4.80
N SER A 253 -6.44 -15.39 5.87
CA SER A 253 -7.48 -16.37 6.20
C SER A 253 -8.75 -16.19 5.35
N ASP A 254 -9.50 -17.28 5.19
CA ASP A 254 -10.82 -17.25 4.54
C ASP A 254 -11.80 -16.29 5.24
N GLU A 255 -11.76 -16.23 6.58
CA GLU A 255 -12.57 -15.30 7.37
C GLU A 255 -12.26 -13.85 7.01
N GLN A 256 -10.97 -13.48 6.93
CA GLN A 256 -10.57 -12.11 6.58
C GLN A 256 -11.00 -11.74 5.15
N ILE A 257 -10.84 -12.66 4.18
CA ILE A 257 -11.30 -12.45 2.80
C ILE A 257 -12.81 -12.18 2.75
N ASN A 258 -13.61 -12.98 3.47
CA ASN A 258 -15.06 -12.79 3.51
C ASN A 258 -15.45 -11.46 4.19
N LEU A 259 -14.77 -11.08 5.27
CA LEU A 259 -14.96 -9.79 5.94
C LEU A 259 -14.67 -8.63 4.99
N ASP A 260 -13.51 -8.63 4.33
CA ASP A 260 -13.10 -7.55 3.44
C ASP A 260 -14.07 -7.35 2.27
N LEU A 261 -14.58 -8.45 1.69
CA LEU A 261 -15.57 -8.39 0.62
C LEU A 261 -16.93 -7.88 1.12
N ALA A 262 -17.32 -8.22 2.35
CA ALA A 262 -18.54 -7.69 2.96
C ALA A 262 -18.42 -6.18 3.25
N GLU A 263 -17.27 -5.70 3.73
CA GLU A 263 -17.04 -4.28 4.05
C GLU A 263 -17.19 -3.36 2.83
N ILE A 264 -16.77 -3.81 1.65
CA ILE A 264 -16.93 -3.06 0.40
C ILE A 264 -18.33 -3.20 -0.24
N GLY A 265 -19.26 -3.86 0.47
CA GLY A 265 -20.65 -4.02 0.05
C GLY A 265 -20.87 -5.08 -1.04
N ALA A 266 -19.99 -6.08 -1.16
CA ALA A 266 -20.28 -7.22 -2.04
C ALA A 266 -21.52 -7.98 -1.52
N ASN A 267 -22.36 -8.46 -2.44
CA ASN A 267 -23.57 -9.21 -2.07
C ASN A 267 -23.16 -10.52 -1.36
N PRO A 268 -23.59 -10.76 -0.10
CA PRO A 268 -23.21 -11.95 0.65
C PRO A 268 -23.56 -13.27 -0.05
N GLU A 269 -24.69 -13.33 -0.76
CA GLU A 269 -25.10 -14.53 -1.50
C GLU A 269 -24.21 -14.77 -2.72
N ASP A 270 -23.74 -13.70 -3.39
CA ASP A 270 -22.78 -13.83 -4.48
C ASP A 270 -21.41 -14.25 -3.96
N VAL A 271 -20.93 -13.67 -2.85
CA VAL A 271 -19.67 -14.08 -2.23
C VAL A 271 -19.72 -15.56 -1.87
N LYS A 272 -20.75 -16.00 -1.15
CA LYS A 272 -20.92 -17.40 -0.75
C LYS A 272 -21.00 -18.36 -1.93
N ARG A 273 -21.63 -17.95 -3.04
CA ARG A 273 -21.82 -18.81 -4.22
C ARG A 273 -20.60 -18.83 -5.14
N ARG A 274 -19.88 -17.72 -5.24
CA ARG A 274 -18.92 -17.47 -6.33
C ARG A 274 -17.49 -17.31 -5.86
N VAL A 275 -17.23 -17.07 -4.58
CA VAL A 275 -15.87 -17.00 -4.03
C VAL A 275 -15.56 -18.32 -3.35
N THR A 276 -14.36 -18.85 -3.61
CA THR A 276 -13.86 -20.05 -2.93
C THR A 276 -12.39 -19.88 -2.66
N THR A 277 -11.98 -20.08 -1.41
CA THR A 277 -10.58 -20.08 -0.99
C THR A 277 -9.98 -21.48 -1.08
N TYR A 278 -8.70 -21.55 -1.43
CA TYR A 278 -7.96 -22.79 -1.65
C TYR A 278 -6.72 -22.85 -0.77
N LYS A 279 -6.17 -24.06 -0.58
CA LYS A 279 -4.97 -24.26 0.26
C LYS A 279 -3.68 -24.15 -0.53
N THR A 280 -3.76 -24.25 -1.85
CA THR A 280 -2.60 -24.10 -2.74
C THR A 280 -2.96 -23.36 -4.03
N ALA A 281 -1.96 -22.72 -4.64
CA ALA A 281 -2.08 -22.10 -5.96
C ALA A 281 -2.54 -23.10 -7.03
N TYR A 282 -2.12 -24.37 -6.93
CA TYR A 282 -2.49 -25.43 -7.88
C TYR A 282 -3.98 -25.76 -7.84
N GLU A 283 -4.57 -25.88 -6.64
CA GLU A 283 -6.01 -26.12 -6.48
C GLU A 283 -6.84 -24.92 -6.97
N ALA A 284 -6.38 -23.69 -6.68
CA ALA A 284 -7.02 -22.48 -7.17
C ALA A 284 -7.04 -22.41 -8.70
N ALA A 285 -5.96 -22.82 -9.38
CA ALA A 285 -5.87 -22.80 -10.83
C ALA A 285 -6.56 -23.98 -11.54
N GLU A 286 -6.88 -25.07 -10.84
CA GLU A 286 -7.52 -26.24 -11.45
C GLU A 286 -8.85 -25.89 -12.12
N GLY A 287 -8.93 -26.13 -13.43
CA GLY A 287 -10.09 -25.81 -14.27
C GLY A 287 -10.36 -24.31 -14.43
N ALA A 288 -9.44 -23.43 -14.04
CA ALA A 288 -9.59 -21.99 -14.22
C ALA A 288 -9.42 -21.58 -15.70
N ASP A 289 -10.18 -20.57 -16.14
CA ASP A 289 -10.03 -19.91 -17.44
C ASP A 289 -8.83 -18.94 -17.44
N ALA A 290 -8.55 -18.33 -16.29
CA ALA A 290 -7.45 -17.39 -16.12
C ALA A 290 -6.82 -17.47 -14.72
N VAL A 291 -5.54 -17.16 -14.65
CA VAL A 291 -4.81 -16.86 -13.40
C VAL A 291 -4.50 -15.37 -13.36
N VAL A 292 -4.71 -14.73 -12.21
CA VAL A 292 -4.36 -13.34 -11.93
C VAL A 292 -3.38 -13.32 -10.76
N ILE A 293 -2.18 -12.79 -10.99
CA ILE A 293 -1.22 -12.54 -9.92
C ILE A 293 -1.49 -11.16 -9.35
N ALA A 294 -2.00 -11.10 -8.12
CA ALA A 294 -2.39 -9.85 -7.47
C ALA A 294 -1.46 -9.43 -6.33
N THR A 295 -0.65 -10.35 -5.79
CA THR A 295 0.36 -10.09 -4.75
C THR A 295 1.68 -10.80 -5.07
N GLU A 296 2.81 -10.14 -4.83
CA GLU A 296 4.14 -10.60 -5.26
C GLU A 296 4.81 -11.64 -4.35
N TRP A 297 4.06 -12.63 -3.86
CA TRP A 297 4.60 -13.71 -3.03
C TRP A 297 5.70 -14.48 -3.77
N ASP A 298 6.87 -14.64 -3.14
CA ASP A 298 8.02 -15.27 -3.82
C ASP A 298 7.76 -16.71 -4.27
N GLU A 299 6.82 -17.42 -3.62
CA GLU A 299 6.39 -18.77 -4.04
C GLU A 299 5.81 -18.80 -5.46
N PHE A 300 5.14 -17.73 -5.91
CA PHE A 300 4.51 -17.70 -7.23
C PHE A 300 5.57 -17.71 -8.35
N LYS A 301 6.79 -17.24 -8.10
CA LYS A 301 7.88 -17.22 -9.09
C LYS A 301 8.36 -18.61 -9.48
N THR A 302 8.19 -19.59 -8.61
CA THR A 302 8.81 -20.92 -8.73
C THR A 302 7.80 -22.05 -8.89
N LEU A 303 6.52 -21.73 -9.09
CA LEU A 303 5.49 -22.72 -9.38
C LEU A 303 5.77 -23.47 -10.68
N ASP A 304 5.32 -24.73 -10.75
CA ASP A 304 5.31 -25.49 -12.00
C ASP A 304 4.15 -25.00 -12.89
N TYR A 305 4.45 -23.99 -13.70
CA TYR A 305 3.49 -23.41 -14.63
C TYR A 305 3.07 -24.37 -15.75
N GLN A 306 3.86 -25.39 -16.08
CA GLN A 306 3.43 -26.43 -17.03
C GLN A 306 2.32 -27.27 -16.42
N LYS A 307 2.46 -27.65 -15.15
CA LYS A 307 1.41 -28.37 -14.41
C LYS A 307 0.15 -27.52 -14.27
N ILE A 308 0.27 -26.24 -13.94
CA ILE A 308 -0.86 -25.30 -13.86
C ILE A 308 -1.54 -25.18 -15.23
N TYR A 309 -0.76 -24.98 -16.29
CA TYR A 309 -1.31 -24.91 -17.65
C TYR A 309 -2.11 -26.15 -17.99
N ASN A 310 -1.59 -27.34 -17.70
CA ASN A 310 -2.23 -28.61 -18.02
C ASN A 310 -3.58 -28.80 -17.31
N SER A 311 -3.77 -28.23 -16.10
CA SER A 311 -5.02 -28.35 -15.34
C SER A 311 -6.06 -27.27 -15.65
N MET A 312 -5.70 -26.20 -16.34
CA MET A 312 -6.61 -25.08 -16.67
C MET A 312 -7.54 -25.38 -17.86
N GLY A 313 -8.61 -24.59 -17.97
CA GLY A 313 -9.40 -24.49 -19.20
C GLY A 313 -8.57 -23.96 -20.38
N LYS A 314 -9.03 -24.17 -21.62
CA LYS A 314 -8.35 -23.67 -22.83
C LYS A 314 -9.28 -22.78 -23.65
N PRO A 315 -8.79 -21.65 -24.18
CA PRO A 315 -7.45 -21.06 -23.99
C PRO A 315 -7.19 -20.64 -22.53
N ALA A 316 -5.95 -20.79 -22.06
CA ALA A 316 -5.54 -20.45 -20.69
C ALA A 316 -4.84 -19.10 -20.65
N PHE A 317 -5.34 -18.18 -19.84
CA PHE A 317 -4.78 -16.83 -19.70
C PHE A 317 -4.02 -16.66 -18.38
N ILE A 318 -2.99 -15.83 -18.40
CA ILE A 318 -2.32 -15.39 -17.17
C ILE A 318 -2.11 -13.88 -17.19
N PHE A 319 -2.57 -13.20 -16.14
CA PHE A 319 -2.46 -11.77 -15.97
C PHE A 319 -1.58 -11.47 -14.77
N ASP A 320 -0.34 -11.05 -15.04
CA ASP A 320 0.60 -10.69 -13.99
C ASP A 320 0.45 -9.21 -13.60
N GLY A 321 -0.23 -8.95 -12.49
CA GLY A 321 -0.41 -7.60 -11.93
C GLY A 321 0.80 -7.10 -11.13
N ARG A 322 1.88 -7.88 -11.03
CA ARG A 322 3.07 -7.57 -10.21
C ARG A 322 4.40 -7.63 -10.99
N LEU A 323 4.35 -8.00 -12.28
CA LEU A 323 5.50 -8.05 -13.20
C LEU A 323 6.66 -8.88 -12.61
N MET A 324 6.33 -10.09 -12.18
CA MET A 324 7.23 -11.02 -11.49
C MET A 324 7.47 -12.33 -12.26
N LEU A 325 6.71 -12.60 -13.32
CA LEU A 325 6.80 -13.81 -14.13
C LEU A 325 7.53 -13.59 -15.45
N ASP A 326 8.15 -14.66 -15.97
CA ASP A 326 8.77 -14.69 -17.30
C ASP A 326 7.71 -14.91 -18.39
N GLY A 327 7.24 -13.82 -18.99
CA GLY A 327 6.26 -13.84 -20.07
C GLY A 327 6.67 -14.72 -21.27
N PRO A 328 7.89 -14.59 -21.83
CA PRO A 328 8.39 -15.49 -22.88
C PRO A 328 8.35 -16.98 -22.51
N ALA A 329 8.71 -17.36 -21.28
CA ALA A 329 8.63 -18.75 -20.82
C ALA A 329 7.18 -19.25 -20.75
N LEU A 330 6.26 -18.45 -20.21
CA LEU A 330 4.84 -18.78 -20.14
C LEU A 330 4.18 -18.95 -21.52
N LYS A 331 4.55 -18.09 -22.49
CA LYS A 331 4.07 -18.21 -23.87
C LYS A 331 4.55 -19.50 -24.54
N LYS A 332 5.77 -19.98 -24.24
CA LYS A 332 6.27 -21.27 -24.75
C LYS A 332 5.47 -22.47 -24.21
N ILE A 333 4.96 -22.37 -22.98
CA ILE A 333 4.06 -23.38 -22.39
C ILE A 333 2.69 -23.36 -23.08
N GLY A 334 2.25 -22.19 -23.54
CA GLY A 334 0.99 -21.98 -24.27
C GLY A 334 0.01 -21.04 -23.58
N PHE A 335 0.44 -20.32 -22.54
CA PHE A 335 -0.37 -19.26 -21.92
C PHE A 335 -0.52 -18.05 -22.83
N HIS A 336 -1.67 -17.39 -22.71
CA HIS A 336 -1.95 -16.08 -23.31
C HIS A 336 -1.64 -14.93 -22.37
#